data_AF-A0AA43FER5-F1
#
_entry.id   AF-A0AA43FER5-F1
#
_cell.length_a   1.000
_cell.length_b   1.000
_cell.length_c   1.000
_cell.angle_alpha   90.00
_cell.angle_beta   90.00
_cell.angle_gamma   90.00
#
_symmetry.space_group_name_H-M   'P 1'
#
loop_
_entity.id
_entity.type
_entity.pdbx_description
1 polymer ?
#
loop_
_entity_poly.entity_id
_entity_poly.type
_entity_poly.pdbx_seq_one_letter_code
_entity_poly.pdbx_strand_id
1 'polypeptide(L)'
;QVAQAVASQGVRVFGIALESADFNGGPIEEIALASPGGRYQATSDAAQLDALYSDIRRELNNKVVITFNGRQNDPLDTRFLVRYGAANDTAAVAVPGYLTPEDRVIATTTIPLAPTIAEGVVVESGAPAPLGTLKLVAILAAFFGVAALLWILFGPRGDEQQQRMRERMRQFERGASRPEGDESFLARIPGLRRLSASAESAANRRGGLHGLESALAQANIALGPGEAIAASILLSGVVGLMVVLFTRRIVLGVVVAAVMILFVFATLSYLSGRERRRFESQLPDTLTLLSTSLRAGYSLLQAVEAVASEAPDPTAREFGRAVAEIRLGRQVVGGLEGVADRTGSEDFTWAVMAIEIQREVGGNLSEVLQTVADTMLQRNRLRGEVKALTAEGRISAFVLASLPFALFGFLYLSNPEYLQPLISQLTGWIALGVGGILIAAGIFWMAKIVDIEV
;
A
#
# COMPACT_ATOMS: atom_id res chain seq x y z
N GLN A 1 59.62 -35.74 -29.28
CA GLN A 1 59.13 -34.54 -30.00
C GLN A 1 57.76 -34.08 -29.49
N VAL A 2 56.75 -34.96 -29.38
CA VAL A 2 55.42 -34.60 -28.85
C VAL A 2 55.48 -34.13 -27.38
N ALA A 3 56.21 -34.83 -26.50
CA ALA A 3 56.37 -34.43 -25.10
C ALA A 3 56.97 -33.02 -24.94
N GLN A 4 57.95 -32.65 -25.77
CA GLN A 4 58.55 -31.30 -25.78
C GLN A 4 57.58 -30.23 -26.31
N ALA A 5 56.74 -30.56 -27.29
CA ALA A 5 55.71 -29.64 -27.79
C ALA A 5 54.58 -29.42 -26.77
N VAL A 6 54.21 -30.47 -26.01
CA VAL A 6 53.22 -30.37 -24.92
C VAL A 6 53.76 -29.51 -23.77
N ALA A 7 55.03 -29.69 -23.42
CA ALA A 7 55.70 -28.90 -22.39
C ALA A 7 55.74 -27.39 -22.75
N SER A 8 55.97 -27.04 -24.02
CA SER A 8 56.06 -25.64 -24.46
C SER A 8 54.71 -24.95 -24.65
N GLN A 9 53.64 -25.70 -24.92
CA GLN A 9 52.29 -25.15 -25.14
C GLN A 9 51.47 -25.01 -23.84
N GLY A 10 51.98 -25.52 -22.71
CA GLY A 10 51.27 -25.45 -21.42
C GLY A 10 49.98 -26.27 -21.38
N VAL A 11 49.85 -27.28 -22.25
CA VAL A 11 48.67 -28.14 -22.35
C VAL A 11 48.75 -29.24 -21.30
N ARG A 12 47.73 -29.40 -20.46
CA ARG A 12 47.64 -30.47 -19.46
C ARG A 12 47.19 -31.80 -20.08
N VAL A 13 48.01 -32.84 -19.96
CA VAL A 13 47.70 -34.18 -20.48
C VAL A 13 47.45 -35.15 -19.32
N PHE A 14 46.30 -35.83 -19.37
CA PHE A 14 45.97 -36.93 -18.46
C PHE A 14 46.03 -38.24 -19.26
N GLY A 15 47.02 -39.08 -18.94
CA GLY A 15 47.15 -40.40 -19.56
C GLY A 15 46.45 -41.44 -18.69
N ILE A 16 45.43 -42.09 -19.23
CA ILE A 16 44.80 -43.25 -18.60
C ILE A 16 45.11 -44.47 -19.46
N ALA A 17 45.64 -45.52 -18.84
CA ALA A 17 45.95 -46.77 -19.51
C ALA A 17 45.22 -47.94 -18.84
N LEU A 18 44.71 -48.84 -19.68
CA LEU A 18 44.32 -50.19 -19.25
C LEU A 18 45.47 -51.12 -19.62
N GLU A 19 46.16 -51.66 -18.62
CA GLU A 19 47.32 -52.52 -18.85
C GLU A 19 46.87 -53.86 -19.45
N SER A 20 47.47 -54.24 -20.57
CA SER A 20 47.33 -55.55 -21.19
C SER A 20 48.72 -56.09 -21.53
N ALA A 21 48.84 -57.40 -21.72
CA ALA A 21 50.14 -58.05 -21.95
C ALA A 21 50.92 -57.48 -23.17
N ASP A 22 50.23 -56.86 -24.11
CA ASP A 22 50.79 -56.28 -25.33
C ASP A 22 50.90 -54.74 -25.30
N PHE A 23 50.50 -54.08 -24.21
CA PHE A 23 50.47 -52.63 -24.09
C PHE A 23 51.78 -52.06 -23.52
N ASN A 24 52.41 -51.13 -24.26
CA ASN A 24 53.55 -50.35 -23.78
C ASN A 24 53.12 -48.90 -23.48
N GLY A 25 52.94 -48.58 -22.20
CA GLY A 25 52.49 -47.28 -21.72
C GLY A 25 53.56 -46.18 -21.65
N GLY A 26 54.85 -46.53 -21.79
CA GLY A 26 55.98 -45.62 -21.59
C GLY A 26 55.90 -44.31 -22.38
N PRO A 27 55.54 -44.32 -23.68
CA PRO A 27 55.39 -43.09 -24.46
C PRO A 27 54.25 -42.18 -23.97
N ILE A 28 53.16 -42.75 -23.44
CA ILE A 28 52.01 -41.98 -22.94
C ILE A 28 52.34 -41.39 -21.57
N GLU A 29 53.03 -42.14 -20.73
CA GLU A 29 53.54 -41.67 -19.45
C GLU A 29 54.51 -40.50 -19.64
N GLU A 30 55.46 -40.60 -20.59
CA GLU A 30 56.41 -39.53 -20.90
C GLU A 30 55.70 -38.24 -21.35
N ILE A 31 54.65 -38.36 -22.18
CA ILE A 31 53.87 -37.20 -22.65
C ILE A 31 53.03 -36.60 -21.50
N ALA A 32 52.42 -37.43 -20.66
CA ALA A 32 51.60 -36.98 -19.53
C ALA A 32 52.45 -36.28 -18.46
N LEU A 33 53.63 -36.80 -18.16
CA LEU A 33 54.55 -36.24 -17.15
C LEU A 33 55.34 -35.02 -17.67
N ALA A 34 55.55 -34.90 -18.98
CA ALA A 34 56.16 -33.69 -19.56
C ALA A 34 55.28 -32.44 -19.44
N SER A 35 54.01 -32.60 -19.07
CA SER A 35 53.04 -31.51 -18.95
C SER A 35 52.94 -30.93 -17.52
N PRO A 36 52.89 -29.59 -17.34
CA PRO A 36 52.69 -28.96 -16.04
C PRO A 36 51.37 -29.38 -15.34
N GLY A 37 51.50 -30.30 -14.37
CA GLY A 37 50.38 -30.88 -13.62
C GLY A 37 49.62 -31.99 -14.37
N GLY A 38 50.20 -32.57 -15.41
CA GLY A 38 49.69 -33.80 -16.02
C GLY A 38 49.88 -35.01 -15.10
N ARG A 39 49.08 -36.06 -15.32
CA ARG A 39 49.14 -37.29 -14.52
C ARG A 39 48.99 -38.50 -15.43
N TYR A 40 49.71 -39.56 -15.12
CA TYR A 40 49.54 -40.88 -15.71
C TYR A 40 48.97 -41.82 -14.63
N GLN A 41 47.88 -42.50 -14.95
CA GLN A 41 47.30 -43.54 -14.10
C GLN A 41 46.99 -44.76 -14.97
N ALA A 42 47.54 -45.90 -14.57
CA ALA A 42 47.31 -47.18 -15.22
C ALA A 42 46.56 -48.11 -14.26
N THR A 43 45.63 -48.89 -14.79
CA THR A 43 44.99 -49.99 -14.05
C THR A 43 44.98 -51.24 -14.92
N SER A 44 45.11 -52.42 -14.32
CA SER A 44 44.93 -53.70 -15.00
C SER A 44 43.48 -54.20 -14.95
N ASP A 45 42.60 -53.49 -14.22
CA ASP A 45 41.21 -53.87 -13.98
C ASP A 45 40.24 -52.89 -14.67
N ALA A 46 39.46 -53.41 -15.61
CA ALA A 46 38.53 -52.62 -16.39
C ALA A 46 37.42 -51.98 -15.53
N ALA A 47 37.08 -52.56 -14.37
CA ALA A 47 36.06 -52.04 -13.47
C ALA A 47 36.46 -50.74 -12.77
N GLN A 48 37.76 -50.43 -12.69
CA GLN A 48 38.28 -49.24 -11.99
C GLN A 48 38.36 -47.99 -12.87
N LEU A 49 38.20 -48.13 -14.20
CA LEU A 49 38.26 -47.01 -15.15
C LEU A 49 37.24 -45.91 -14.80
N ASP A 50 36.03 -46.27 -14.41
CA ASP A 50 34.97 -45.29 -14.12
C ASP A 50 35.33 -44.41 -12.91
N ALA A 51 35.95 -45.01 -11.88
CA ALA A 51 36.45 -44.27 -10.73
C ALA A 51 37.56 -43.28 -11.13
N LEU A 52 38.53 -43.72 -11.94
CA LEU A 52 39.64 -42.87 -12.41
C LEU A 52 39.14 -41.69 -13.26
N TYR A 53 38.18 -41.93 -14.17
CA TYR A 53 37.55 -40.85 -14.95
C TYR A 53 36.73 -39.91 -14.06
N SER A 54 36.04 -40.41 -13.03
CA SER A 54 35.27 -39.58 -12.10
C SER A 54 36.16 -38.63 -11.29
N ASP A 55 37.35 -39.08 -10.89
CA ASP A 55 38.31 -38.28 -10.14
C ASP A 55 38.93 -37.20 -11.03
N ILE A 56 39.28 -37.53 -12.27
CA ILE A 56 39.75 -36.54 -13.25
C ILE A 56 38.64 -35.52 -13.54
N ARG A 57 37.38 -35.97 -13.69
CA ARG A 57 36.24 -35.07 -13.89
C ARG A 57 36.05 -34.12 -12.71
N ARG A 58 36.20 -34.62 -11.48
CA ARG A 58 36.13 -33.79 -10.27
C ARG A 58 37.27 -32.76 -10.22
N GLU A 59 38.47 -33.17 -10.61
CA GLU A 59 39.64 -32.29 -10.67
C GLU A 59 39.50 -31.20 -11.75
N LEU A 60 39.00 -31.56 -12.94
CA LEU A 60 38.74 -30.62 -14.03
C LEU A 60 37.63 -29.63 -13.69
N ASN A 61 36.54 -30.09 -13.06
CA ASN A 61 35.44 -29.21 -12.67
C ASN A 61 35.81 -28.24 -11.53
N ASN A 62 36.81 -28.59 -10.70
CA ASN A 62 37.25 -27.78 -9.57
C ASN A 62 38.44 -26.85 -9.90
N LYS A 63 38.80 -26.69 -11.18
CA LYS A 63 39.86 -25.78 -11.63
C LYS A 63 39.28 -24.68 -12.51
N VAL A 64 39.53 -23.42 -12.13
CA VAL A 64 39.16 -22.24 -12.92
C VAL A 64 40.44 -21.57 -13.40
N VAL A 65 40.60 -21.45 -14.72
CA VAL A 65 41.72 -20.73 -15.33
C VAL A 65 41.26 -19.32 -15.69
N ILE A 66 41.94 -18.32 -15.15
CA ILE A 66 41.69 -16.92 -15.44
C ILE A 66 42.89 -16.38 -16.21
N THR A 67 42.67 -15.99 -17.46
CA THR A 67 43.70 -15.38 -18.31
C THR A 67 43.51 -13.86 -18.31
N PHE A 68 44.56 -13.13 -17.95
CA PHE A 68 44.57 -11.67 -17.97
C PHE A 68 45.67 -11.18 -18.93
N ASN A 69 45.28 -10.46 -19.98
CA ASN A 69 46.21 -9.85 -20.92
C ASN A 69 46.46 -8.39 -20.52
N GLY A 70 47.64 -8.09 -19.99
CA GLY A 70 48.09 -6.74 -19.66
C GLY A 70 49.18 -6.25 -20.63
N ARG A 71 49.22 -4.95 -20.90
CA ARG A 71 50.39 -4.28 -21.50
C ARG A 71 51.16 -3.61 -20.38
N GLN A 72 52.41 -4.00 -20.13
CA GLN A 72 53.17 -3.46 -19.01
C GLN A 72 54.66 -3.36 -19.34
N ASN A 73 55.28 -2.24 -18.93
CA ASN A 73 56.70 -1.93 -19.13
C ASN A 73 57.49 -1.85 -17.80
N ASP A 74 56.84 -2.00 -16.64
CA ASP A 74 57.46 -1.88 -15.31
C ASP A 74 57.09 -3.08 -14.41
N PRO A 75 58.00 -3.57 -13.54
CA PRO A 75 57.72 -4.70 -12.65
C PRO A 75 56.67 -4.35 -11.60
N LEU A 76 55.59 -5.13 -11.51
CA LEU A 76 54.50 -4.92 -10.55
C LEU A 76 53.97 -6.24 -9.98
N ASP A 77 53.66 -6.23 -8.67
CA ASP A 77 52.97 -7.34 -8.00
C ASP A 77 51.46 -7.22 -8.24
N THR A 78 50.92 -8.07 -9.11
CA THR A 78 49.48 -8.10 -9.38
C THR A 78 48.81 -9.11 -8.46
N ARG A 79 47.85 -8.68 -7.65
CA ARG A 79 47.07 -9.56 -6.77
C ARG A 79 45.69 -9.84 -7.37
N PHE A 80 45.37 -11.11 -7.53
CA PHE A 80 44.06 -11.58 -7.95
C PHE A 80 43.29 -12.09 -6.74
N LEU A 81 42.06 -11.61 -6.54
CA LEU A 81 41.15 -12.11 -5.51
C LEU A 81 40.12 -13.03 -6.15
N VAL A 82 40.11 -14.29 -5.74
CA VAL A 82 39.19 -15.30 -6.24
C VAL A 82 38.18 -15.64 -5.14
N ARG A 83 36.89 -15.55 -5.45
CA ARG A 83 35.79 -15.87 -4.52
C ARG A 83 34.93 -16.99 -5.09
N TYR A 84 34.79 -18.07 -4.33
CA TYR A 84 33.95 -19.21 -4.69
C TYR A 84 33.09 -19.60 -3.47
N GLY A 85 31.77 -19.38 -3.56
CA GLY A 85 30.86 -19.56 -2.43
C GLY A 85 31.23 -18.64 -1.25
N ALA A 86 31.43 -19.24 -0.07
CA ALA A 86 31.88 -18.55 1.14
C ALA A 86 33.41 -18.47 1.28
N ALA A 87 34.16 -19.17 0.41
CA ALA A 87 35.61 -19.16 0.43
C ALA A 87 36.16 -18.03 -0.44
N ASN A 88 37.14 -17.30 0.10
CA ASN A 88 37.92 -16.29 -0.61
C ASN A 88 39.41 -16.56 -0.39
N ASP A 89 40.20 -16.40 -1.44
CA ASP A 89 41.64 -16.47 -1.35
C ASP A 89 42.28 -15.52 -2.38
N THR A 90 43.53 -15.16 -2.14
CA THR A 90 44.27 -14.22 -2.97
C THR A 90 45.55 -14.82 -3.49
N ALA A 91 45.73 -14.79 -4.81
CA ALA A 91 46.97 -15.15 -5.48
C ALA A 91 47.73 -13.88 -5.87
N ALA A 92 48.99 -13.75 -5.45
CA ALA A 92 49.87 -12.68 -5.92
C ALA A 92 50.77 -13.21 -7.04
N VAL A 93 50.90 -12.44 -8.11
CA VAL A 93 51.76 -12.74 -9.26
C VAL A 93 52.70 -11.58 -9.46
N ALA A 94 53.98 -11.82 -9.20
CA ALA A 94 55.04 -10.87 -9.54
C ALA A 94 55.25 -10.90 -11.05
N VAL A 95 54.99 -9.79 -11.74
CA VAL A 95 55.22 -9.67 -13.18
C VAL A 95 56.59 -9.01 -13.38
N PRO A 96 57.58 -9.69 -13.97
CA PRO A 96 58.87 -9.08 -14.26
C PRO A 96 58.74 -7.99 -15.33
N GLY A 97 59.53 -6.91 -15.23
CA GLY A 97 59.39 -5.73 -16.09
C GLY A 97 59.77 -5.92 -17.56
N TYR A 98 60.46 -7.02 -17.90
CA TYR A 98 60.78 -7.38 -19.29
C TYR A 98 60.14 -8.72 -19.61
N LEU A 99 58.97 -8.69 -20.27
CA LEU A 99 58.31 -9.87 -20.83
C LEU A 99 58.27 -9.74 -22.35
N THR A 100 58.74 -10.76 -23.05
CA THR A 100 58.51 -10.90 -24.48
C THR A 100 57.08 -11.37 -24.74
N PRO A 101 56.51 -11.18 -25.95
CA PRO A 101 55.15 -11.67 -26.26
C PRO A 101 54.96 -13.19 -26.10
N GLU A 102 56.05 -13.94 -25.97
CA GLU A 102 56.05 -15.39 -25.75
C GLU A 102 56.07 -15.77 -24.26
N ASP A 103 56.40 -14.83 -23.36
CA ASP A 103 56.51 -15.11 -21.93
C ASP A 103 55.13 -15.12 -21.26
N ARG A 104 54.71 -16.29 -20.76
CA ARG A 104 53.50 -16.47 -19.96
C ARG A 104 53.84 -16.64 -18.49
N VAL A 105 53.42 -15.69 -17.65
CA VAL A 105 53.55 -15.80 -16.20
C VAL A 105 52.33 -16.54 -15.64
N ILE A 106 52.54 -17.71 -15.04
CA ILE A 106 51.49 -18.55 -14.47
C ILE A 106 51.60 -18.53 -12.94
N ALA A 107 50.50 -18.23 -12.26
CA ALA A 107 50.39 -18.42 -10.82
C ALA A 107 49.20 -19.32 -10.51
N THR A 108 49.38 -20.19 -9.53
CA THR A 108 48.33 -21.10 -9.05
C THR A 108 48.07 -20.80 -7.59
N THR A 109 46.81 -20.55 -7.23
CA THR A 109 46.38 -20.65 -5.83
C THR A 109 45.42 -21.82 -5.66
N THR A 110 45.46 -22.46 -4.50
CA THR A 110 44.58 -23.58 -4.15
C THR A 110 43.70 -23.13 -3.00
N ILE A 111 42.38 -23.06 -3.24
CA ILE A 111 41.42 -22.72 -2.19
C ILE A 111 40.99 -24.01 -1.51
N PRO A 112 41.37 -24.26 -0.24
CA PRO A 112 40.87 -25.43 0.48
C PRO A 112 39.37 -25.25 0.74
N LEU A 113 38.54 -26.10 0.14
CA LEU A 113 37.15 -26.24 0.58
C LEU A 113 37.19 -26.98 1.93
N ALA A 114 36.95 -26.26 3.03
CA ALA A 114 36.80 -26.91 4.32
C ALA A 114 35.63 -27.93 4.25
N PRO A 115 35.80 -29.18 4.69
CA PRO A 115 34.68 -30.07 4.88
C PRO A 115 33.79 -29.46 5.97
N THR A 116 32.53 -29.17 5.65
CA THR A 116 31.54 -28.67 6.60
C THR A 116 31.28 -29.73 7.67
N ILE A 117 32.15 -29.79 8.69
CA ILE A 117 31.86 -30.47 9.95
C ILE A 117 31.23 -29.44 10.87
N ALA A 118 30.04 -29.80 11.35
CA ALA A 118 29.23 -29.04 12.27
C ALA A 118 30.04 -28.57 13.48
N GLU A 119 30.18 -27.25 13.63
CA GLU A 119 30.24 -26.60 14.94
C GLU A 119 29.86 -25.14 14.76
N GLY A 120 28.94 -24.69 15.62
CA GLY A 120 28.30 -23.39 15.52
C GLY A 120 29.32 -22.26 15.64
N VAL A 121 29.39 -21.43 14.61
CA VAL A 121 29.95 -20.10 14.69
C VAL A 121 28.78 -19.13 14.63
N VAL A 122 28.53 -18.51 15.80
CA VAL A 122 27.73 -17.30 15.91
C VAL A 122 28.40 -16.24 15.05
N VAL A 123 27.75 -15.88 13.94
CA VAL A 123 28.12 -14.71 13.15
C VAL A 123 27.23 -13.57 13.62
N GLU A 124 27.79 -12.68 14.44
CA GLU A 124 27.26 -11.32 14.54
C GLU A 124 27.24 -10.72 13.13
N SER A 125 26.05 -10.35 12.66
CA SER A 125 25.85 -9.81 11.32
C SER A 125 26.40 -8.39 11.24
N GLY A 126 27.68 -8.26 10.95
CA GLY A 126 28.29 -7.06 10.39
C GLY A 126 28.02 -6.94 8.89
N ALA A 127 26.75 -6.93 8.48
CA ALA A 127 26.33 -6.52 7.15
C ALA A 127 25.05 -5.68 7.31
N PRO A 128 24.90 -4.52 6.63
CA PRO A 128 23.64 -3.79 6.63
C PRO A 128 22.55 -4.75 6.18
N ALA A 129 21.46 -4.83 6.94
CA ALA A 129 20.46 -5.88 6.79
C ALA A 129 20.12 -6.06 5.29
N PRO A 130 19.99 -7.32 4.80
CA PRO A 130 19.79 -7.58 3.38
C PRO A 130 18.63 -6.73 2.94
N LEU A 131 18.82 -5.94 1.87
CA LEU A 131 17.88 -4.88 1.47
C LEU A 131 16.42 -5.32 1.61
N GLY A 132 16.06 -6.58 1.34
CA GLY A 132 14.70 -7.11 1.55
C GLY A 132 14.13 -7.07 2.98
N THR A 133 14.93 -7.30 4.03
CA THR A 133 14.45 -7.31 5.44
C THR A 133 14.30 -5.91 6.00
N LEU A 134 15.27 -5.02 5.76
CA LEU A 134 15.16 -3.59 6.10
C LEU A 134 14.02 -2.94 5.32
N LYS A 135 13.78 -3.38 4.07
CA LYS A 135 12.62 -2.98 3.27
C LYS A 135 11.29 -3.46 3.87
N LEU A 136 11.18 -4.71 4.30
CA LEU A 136 9.97 -5.25 4.94
C LEU A 136 9.67 -4.56 6.28
N VAL A 137 10.70 -4.35 7.12
CA VAL A 137 10.56 -3.66 8.40
C VAL A 137 10.18 -2.19 8.20
N ALA A 138 10.74 -1.51 7.19
CA ALA A 138 10.36 -0.13 6.85
C ALA A 138 8.95 -0.03 6.25
N ILE A 139 8.50 -1.02 5.46
CA ILE A 139 7.12 -1.08 4.93
C ILE A 139 6.14 -1.30 6.09
N LEU A 140 6.44 -2.21 7.01
CA LEU A 140 5.64 -2.43 8.22
C LEU A 140 5.64 -1.17 9.10
N ALA A 141 6.79 -0.54 9.34
CA ALA A 141 6.87 0.68 10.14
C ALA A 141 6.15 1.87 9.49
N ALA A 142 6.21 2.02 8.16
CA ALA A 142 5.47 3.05 7.43
C ALA A 142 3.96 2.74 7.41
N PHE A 143 3.56 1.49 7.22
CA PHE A 143 2.17 1.06 7.28
C PHE A 143 1.57 1.28 8.68
N PHE A 144 2.27 0.86 9.73
CA PHE A 144 1.85 1.09 11.12
C PHE A 144 1.92 2.56 11.51
N GLY A 145 2.89 3.33 11.00
CA GLY A 145 2.98 4.77 11.22
C GLY A 145 1.83 5.53 10.57
N VAL A 146 1.47 5.18 9.33
CA VAL A 146 0.30 5.74 8.64
C VAL A 146 -1.00 5.28 9.33
N ALA A 147 -1.13 4.01 9.70
CA ALA A 147 -2.29 3.49 10.40
C ALA A 147 -2.46 4.14 11.80
N ALA A 148 -1.38 4.35 12.53
CA ALA A 148 -1.39 5.04 13.83
C ALA A 148 -1.69 6.53 13.68
N LEU A 149 -1.15 7.20 12.67
CA LEU A 149 -1.47 8.60 12.35
C LEU A 149 -2.94 8.73 11.95
N LEU A 150 -3.46 7.82 11.11
CA LEU A 150 -4.87 7.77 10.74
C LEU A 150 -5.75 7.44 11.95
N TRP A 151 -5.31 6.59 12.88
CA TRP A 151 -6.04 6.32 14.12
C TRP A 151 -5.99 7.50 15.10
N ILE A 152 -4.93 8.31 15.11
CA ILE A 152 -4.84 9.54 15.93
C ILE A 152 -5.68 10.68 15.32
N LEU A 153 -5.71 10.79 13.99
CA LEU A 153 -6.50 11.79 13.26
C LEU A 153 -7.99 11.43 13.17
N PHE A 154 -8.31 10.14 12.95
CA PHE A 154 -9.66 9.65 12.61
C PHE A 154 -10.16 8.52 13.50
N GLY A 155 -9.37 8.03 14.45
CA GLY A 155 -9.83 7.03 15.42
C GLY A 155 -10.95 7.61 16.27
N PRO A 156 -11.89 6.76 16.74
CA PRO A 156 -13.01 7.21 17.53
C PRO A 156 -12.49 7.93 18.77
N ARG A 157 -12.58 9.26 18.76
CA ARG A 157 -12.47 10.08 19.97
C ARG A 157 -13.73 9.79 20.77
N GLY A 158 -13.69 8.67 21.50
CA GLY A 158 -14.78 8.21 22.34
C GLY A 158 -15.15 9.32 23.32
N ASP A 159 -16.44 9.65 23.34
CA ASP A 159 -17.30 10.13 24.44
C ASP A 159 -16.81 11.26 25.38
N GLU A 160 -15.59 11.78 25.28
CA GLU A 160 -15.07 12.91 26.07
C GLU A 160 -15.76 14.23 25.70
N GLN A 161 -16.40 14.32 24.53
CA GLN A 161 -17.11 15.51 24.10
C GLN A 161 -18.45 15.69 24.83
N GLN A 162 -19.07 14.62 25.35
CA GLN A 162 -20.26 14.73 26.20
C GLN A 162 -19.91 15.36 27.56
N GLN A 163 -18.71 15.11 28.09
CA GLN A 163 -18.23 15.73 29.33
C GLN A 163 -17.91 17.22 29.11
N ARG A 164 -17.24 17.57 28.00
CA ARG A 164 -16.96 18.98 27.66
C ARG A 164 -18.21 19.78 27.32
N MET A 165 -19.26 19.16 26.76
CA MET A 165 -20.54 19.83 26.52
C MET A 165 -21.30 20.11 27.82
N ARG A 166 -21.26 19.17 28.79
CA ARG A 166 -21.79 19.39 30.14
C ARG A 166 -21.01 20.48 30.90
N GLU A 167 -19.70 20.57 30.68
CA GLU A 167 -18.87 21.67 31.19
C GLU A 167 -19.17 23.01 30.51
N ARG A 168 -19.43 23.01 29.20
CA ARG A 168 -19.83 24.22 28.45
C ARG A 168 -21.22 24.73 28.84
N MET A 169 -22.16 23.83 29.15
CA MET A 169 -23.47 24.22 29.69
C MET A 169 -23.34 24.90 31.06
N ARG A 170 -22.38 24.49 31.91
CA ARG A 170 -22.04 25.18 33.17
C ARG A 170 -21.29 26.51 32.95
N GLN A 171 -20.64 26.68 31.80
CA GLN A 171 -19.96 27.91 31.42
C GLN A 171 -20.92 28.98 30.89
N PHE A 172 -22.10 28.59 30.38
CA PHE A 172 -23.16 29.54 30.02
C PHE A 172 -23.85 30.18 31.25
N GLU A 173 -23.74 29.59 32.44
CA GLU A 173 -24.18 30.21 33.71
C GLU A 173 -23.19 31.25 34.27
N ARG A 174 -21.96 31.33 33.72
CA ARG A 174 -20.95 32.30 34.14
C ARG A 174 -20.39 33.05 32.93
N GLY A 175 -21.04 34.16 32.62
CA GLY A 175 -20.45 35.33 31.97
C GLY A 175 -19.48 35.07 30.81
N ALA A 176 -20.02 35.20 29.59
CA ALA A 176 -19.33 35.30 28.30
C ALA A 176 -17.81 35.47 28.32
N SER A 177 -17.11 34.48 27.78
CA SER A 177 -15.89 34.68 27.01
C SER A 177 -15.98 33.78 25.79
N ARG A 178 -16.06 34.39 24.59
CA ARG A 178 -15.91 33.69 23.32
C ARG A 178 -14.58 32.91 23.37
N PRO A 179 -14.56 31.58 23.17
CA PRO A 179 -13.32 30.91 22.86
C PRO A 179 -12.91 31.41 21.48
N GLU A 180 -11.80 32.16 21.43
CA GLU A 180 -11.05 32.36 20.19
C GLU A 180 -10.83 31.01 19.54
N GLY A 181 -11.09 30.93 18.23
CA GLY A 181 -10.93 29.71 17.45
C GLY A 181 -9.54 29.14 17.68
N ASP A 182 -9.51 27.90 18.15
CA ASP A 182 -8.32 27.08 18.38
C ASP A 182 -7.35 27.28 17.20
N GLU A 183 -6.25 27.99 17.45
CA GLU A 183 -5.19 28.15 16.46
C GLU A 183 -4.69 26.75 16.10
N SER A 184 -4.82 26.43 14.82
CA SER A 184 -4.58 25.11 14.30
C SER A 184 -3.12 24.67 14.47
N PHE A 185 -2.93 23.40 14.85
CA PHE A 185 -1.63 22.80 15.16
C PHE A 185 -0.58 22.97 14.04
N LEU A 186 -1.04 23.03 12.79
CA LEU A 186 -0.18 23.19 11.62
C LEU A 186 0.21 24.65 11.35
N ALA A 187 -0.54 25.63 11.86
CA ALA A 187 -0.18 27.04 11.81
C ALA A 187 1.02 27.38 12.72
N ARG A 188 1.33 26.54 13.71
CA ARG A 188 2.51 26.65 14.57
C ARG A 188 3.83 26.30 13.88
N ILE A 189 3.80 25.69 12.69
CA ILE A 189 5.01 25.31 11.94
C ILE A 189 5.22 26.28 10.76
N PRO A 190 6.21 27.19 10.81
CA PRO A 190 6.37 28.29 9.84
C PRO A 190 6.49 27.84 8.37
N GLY A 191 7.02 26.65 8.12
CA GLY A 191 7.22 26.10 6.76
C GLY A 191 5.94 25.55 6.11
N LEU A 192 4.97 25.09 6.90
CA LEU A 192 3.74 24.45 6.40
C LEU A 192 2.64 25.46 6.04
N ARG A 193 2.74 26.69 6.56
CA ARG A 193 1.79 27.79 6.32
C ARG A 193 1.72 28.23 4.84
N ARG A 194 2.81 28.06 4.08
CA ARG A 194 2.84 28.36 2.63
C ARG A 194 2.18 27.26 1.79
N LEU A 195 2.26 26.01 2.25
CA LEU A 195 1.65 24.87 1.58
C LEU A 195 0.13 24.83 1.81
N SER A 196 -0.34 25.14 3.03
CA SER A 196 -1.77 25.28 3.30
C SER A 196 -2.38 26.44 2.51
N ALA A 197 -1.74 27.61 2.47
CA ALA A 197 -2.23 28.77 1.71
C ALA A 197 -2.23 28.54 0.18
N SER A 198 -1.25 27.82 -0.36
CA SER A 198 -1.21 27.46 -1.79
C SER A 198 -2.23 26.38 -2.14
N ALA A 199 -2.52 25.44 -1.24
CA ALA A 199 -3.55 24.42 -1.43
C ALA A 199 -4.95 25.03 -1.36
N GLU A 200 -5.17 25.97 -0.44
CA GLU A 200 -6.42 26.70 -0.25
C GLU A 200 -6.76 27.57 -1.48
N SER A 201 -5.76 28.29 -2.02
CA SER A 201 -5.93 29.07 -3.26
C SER A 201 -6.10 28.22 -4.52
N ALA A 202 -5.52 27.02 -4.59
CA ALA A 202 -5.74 26.08 -5.69
C ALA A 202 -7.12 25.39 -5.62
N ALA A 203 -7.60 25.09 -4.42
CA ALA A 203 -8.94 24.54 -4.19
C ALA A 203 -10.05 25.57 -4.45
N ASN A 204 -9.80 26.84 -4.13
CA ASN A 204 -10.74 27.95 -4.37
C ASN A 204 -11.01 28.18 -5.87
N ARG A 205 -10.02 27.92 -6.74
CA ARG A 205 -10.20 28.02 -8.20
C ARG A 205 -11.02 26.89 -8.84
N ARG A 206 -11.24 25.77 -8.14
CA ARG A 206 -11.96 24.60 -8.67
C ARG A 206 -13.34 24.37 -8.05
N GLY A 207 -13.83 25.27 -7.18
CA GLY A 207 -15.18 25.17 -6.59
C GLY A 207 -15.40 23.99 -5.64
N GLY A 208 -14.34 23.27 -5.23
CA GLY A 208 -14.43 22.09 -4.37
C GLY A 208 -14.50 22.38 -2.86
N LEU A 209 -14.39 23.65 -2.45
CA LEU A 209 -14.30 24.03 -1.04
C LEU A 209 -15.64 24.00 -0.30
N HIS A 210 -16.76 24.36 -0.96
CA HIS A 210 -18.08 24.34 -0.29
C HIS A 210 -18.49 22.94 0.18
N GLY A 211 -18.12 21.90 -0.57
CA GLY A 211 -18.35 20.49 -0.19
C GLY A 211 -17.39 19.99 0.89
N LEU A 212 -16.20 20.57 1.01
CA LEU A 212 -15.19 20.16 1.99
C LEU A 212 -15.36 20.88 3.34
N GLU A 213 -15.76 22.16 3.30
CA GLU A 213 -16.11 22.97 4.47
C GLU A 213 -17.36 22.42 5.15
N SER A 214 -18.41 22.14 4.39
CA SER A 214 -19.61 21.46 4.90
C SER A 214 -19.27 20.06 5.42
N ALA A 215 -18.42 19.32 4.72
CA ALA A 215 -17.97 17.99 5.14
C ALA A 215 -17.18 17.98 6.47
N LEU A 216 -16.31 18.96 6.68
CA LEU A 216 -15.49 19.08 7.89
C LEU A 216 -16.29 19.65 9.07
N ALA A 217 -17.19 20.60 8.79
CA ALA A 217 -18.15 21.10 9.77
C ALA A 217 -19.10 19.99 10.24
N GLN A 218 -19.59 19.16 9.31
CA GLN A 218 -20.44 17.99 9.60
C GLN A 218 -19.69 16.85 10.28
N ALA A 219 -18.38 16.68 10.04
CA ALA A 219 -17.58 15.66 10.72
C ALA A 219 -17.10 16.05 12.12
N ASN A 220 -17.40 17.29 12.57
CA ASN A 220 -17.03 17.82 13.89
C ASN A 220 -15.50 17.71 14.17
N ILE A 221 -14.69 17.82 13.11
CA ILE A 221 -13.22 17.78 13.16
C ILE A 221 -12.70 19.22 13.21
N ALA A 222 -11.94 19.58 14.23
CA ALA A 222 -11.31 20.89 14.42
C ALA A 222 -10.06 21.09 13.51
N LEU A 223 -10.15 20.72 12.24
CA LEU A 223 -9.10 20.94 11.24
C LEU A 223 -9.65 21.79 10.10
N GLY A 224 -8.89 22.78 9.66
CA GLY A 224 -9.27 23.60 8.52
C GLY A 224 -9.33 22.78 7.21
N PRO A 225 -10.17 23.14 6.23
CA PRO A 225 -10.23 22.48 4.92
C PRO A 225 -8.89 22.43 4.21
N GLY A 226 -8.13 23.53 4.27
CA GLY A 226 -6.78 23.61 3.73
C GLY A 226 -5.78 22.69 4.45
N GLU A 227 -6.00 22.36 5.71
CA GLU A 227 -5.11 21.52 6.52
C GLU A 227 -5.35 20.02 6.28
N ALA A 228 -6.60 19.60 6.09
CA ALA A 228 -6.92 18.24 5.69
C ALA A 228 -6.38 17.92 4.28
N ILE A 229 -6.49 18.88 3.35
CA ILE A 229 -5.90 18.77 2.01
C ILE A 229 -4.36 18.77 2.10
N ALA A 230 -3.76 19.67 2.87
CA ALA A 230 -2.30 19.73 3.00
C ALA A 230 -1.73 18.46 3.65
N ALA A 231 -2.36 17.95 4.71
CA ALA A 231 -1.95 16.72 5.38
C ALA A 231 -2.09 15.50 4.46
N SER A 232 -3.18 15.40 3.70
CA SER A 232 -3.40 14.30 2.75
C SER A 232 -2.43 14.32 1.57
N ILE A 233 -2.12 15.50 1.03
CA ILE A 233 -1.12 15.67 -0.03
C ILE A 233 0.28 15.33 0.49
N LEU A 234 0.64 15.81 1.68
CA LEU A 234 1.94 15.51 2.31
C LEU A 234 2.09 14.01 2.58
N LEU A 235 1.07 13.39 3.16
CA LEU A 235 1.07 11.96 3.45
C LEU A 235 1.20 11.13 2.17
N SER A 236 0.41 11.47 1.14
CA SER A 236 0.44 10.77 -0.15
C SER A 236 1.76 11.00 -0.89
N GLY A 237 2.35 12.20 -0.78
CA GLY A 237 3.66 12.53 -1.33
C GLY A 237 4.79 11.76 -0.66
N VAL A 238 4.76 11.61 0.68
CA VAL A 238 5.73 10.81 1.45
C VAL A 238 5.63 9.33 1.08
N VAL A 239 4.42 8.78 0.99
CA VAL A 239 4.19 7.39 0.57
C VAL A 239 4.66 7.16 -0.87
N GLY A 240 4.31 8.07 -1.80
CA GLY A 240 4.77 8.02 -3.19
C GLY A 240 6.29 8.07 -3.31
N LEU A 241 6.93 8.99 -2.58
CA LEU A 241 8.38 9.14 -2.55
C LEU A 241 9.07 7.88 -2.00
N MET A 242 8.53 7.28 -0.94
CA MET A 242 9.01 6.00 -0.41
C MET A 242 8.96 4.88 -1.47
N VAL A 243 7.87 4.78 -2.23
CA VAL A 243 7.72 3.80 -3.31
C VAL A 243 8.72 4.03 -4.45
N VAL A 244 8.98 5.30 -4.83
CA VAL A 244 10.01 5.64 -5.82
C VAL A 244 11.40 5.26 -5.32
N LEU A 245 11.74 5.61 -4.07
CA LEU A 245 13.04 5.30 -3.47
C LEU A 245 13.30 3.80 -3.36
N PHE A 246 12.26 3.00 -3.11
CA PHE A 246 12.35 1.54 -2.98
C PHE A 246 12.45 0.79 -4.31
N THR A 247 11.66 1.23 -5.30
CA THR A 247 11.48 0.51 -6.57
C THR A 247 12.42 1.06 -7.67
N ARG A 248 12.95 2.28 -7.49
CA ARG A 248 13.61 3.10 -8.53
C ARG A 248 12.76 3.36 -9.78
N ARG A 249 11.48 2.97 -9.74
CA ARG A 249 10.50 3.19 -10.82
C ARG A 249 9.62 4.38 -10.45
N ILE A 250 9.96 5.53 -11.01
CA ILE A 250 9.25 6.80 -10.78
C ILE A 250 7.76 6.67 -11.10
N VAL A 251 7.43 5.96 -12.19
CA VAL A 251 6.04 5.74 -12.64
C VAL A 251 5.20 5.06 -11.54
N LEU A 252 5.74 4.04 -10.87
CA LEU A 252 5.00 3.30 -9.83
C LEU A 252 4.70 4.19 -8.62
N GLY A 253 5.66 5.00 -8.18
CA GLY A 253 5.45 5.89 -7.04
C GLY A 253 4.50 7.05 -7.31
N VAL A 254 4.48 7.58 -8.54
CA VAL A 254 3.49 8.58 -8.95
C VAL A 254 2.07 7.99 -8.99
N VAL A 255 1.91 6.77 -9.50
CA VAL A 255 0.62 6.08 -9.51
C VAL A 255 0.11 5.83 -8.09
N VAL A 256 0.96 5.34 -7.19
CA VAL A 256 0.59 5.11 -5.78
C VAL A 256 0.23 6.42 -5.08
N ALA A 257 0.98 7.50 -5.29
CA ALA A 257 0.65 8.81 -4.74
C ALA A 257 -0.73 9.31 -5.22
N ALA A 258 -1.01 9.18 -6.52
CA ALA A 258 -2.29 9.59 -7.11
C ALA A 258 -3.47 8.78 -6.56
N VAL A 259 -3.31 7.46 -6.42
CA VAL A 259 -4.33 6.58 -5.83
C VAL A 259 -4.56 6.91 -4.36
N MET A 260 -3.50 7.20 -3.59
CA MET A 260 -3.62 7.58 -2.19
C MET A 260 -4.33 8.93 -2.00
N ILE A 261 -4.03 9.92 -2.86
CA ILE A 261 -4.76 11.19 -2.85
C ILE A 261 -6.24 10.95 -3.11
N LEU A 262 -6.58 10.18 -4.15
CA LEU A 262 -7.97 9.85 -4.47
C LEU A 262 -8.67 9.11 -3.31
N PHE A 263 -7.96 8.17 -2.67
CA PHE A 263 -8.44 7.41 -1.52
C PHE A 263 -8.73 8.31 -0.31
N VAL A 264 -7.85 9.28 -0.01
CA VAL A 264 -8.08 10.21 1.09
C VAL A 264 -9.26 11.14 0.80
N PHE A 265 -9.37 11.67 -0.42
CA PHE A 265 -10.54 12.48 -0.81
C PHE A 265 -11.86 11.68 -0.74
N ALA A 266 -11.85 10.43 -1.20
CA ALA A 266 -13.00 9.52 -1.10
C ALA A 266 -13.34 9.16 0.37
N THR A 267 -12.33 9.03 1.23
CA THR A 267 -12.54 8.78 2.66
C THR A 267 -13.11 10.00 3.37
N LEU A 268 -12.66 11.20 3.01
CA LEU A 268 -13.16 12.45 3.59
C LEU A 268 -14.62 12.70 3.19
N SER A 269 -14.99 12.47 1.93
CA SER A 269 -16.38 12.57 1.47
C SER A 269 -17.27 11.46 2.04
N TYR A 270 -16.72 10.27 2.31
CA TYR A 270 -17.45 9.21 3.01
C TYR A 270 -17.67 9.54 4.49
N LEU A 271 -16.68 10.14 5.17
CA LEU A 271 -16.79 10.53 6.57
C LEU A 271 -17.82 11.65 6.79
N SER A 272 -17.86 12.66 5.93
CA SER A 272 -18.88 13.70 6.03
C SER A 272 -20.29 13.17 5.79
N GLY A 273 -20.44 12.25 4.83
CA GLY A 273 -21.70 11.57 4.61
C GLY A 273 -22.13 10.69 5.78
N ARG A 274 -21.24 10.29 6.70
CA ARG A 274 -21.56 9.34 7.77
C ARG A 274 -22.52 9.94 8.81
N GLU A 275 -22.30 11.18 9.23
CA GLU A 275 -23.14 11.82 10.25
C GLU A 275 -24.51 12.18 9.67
N ARG A 276 -24.54 12.73 8.45
CA ARG A 276 -25.76 12.92 7.66
C ARG A 276 -26.55 11.62 7.49
N ARG A 277 -25.91 10.52 7.07
CA ARG A 277 -26.57 9.21 6.91
C ARG A 277 -27.12 8.67 8.22
N ARG A 278 -26.44 8.91 9.36
CA ARG A 278 -26.95 8.53 10.67
C ARG A 278 -28.21 9.32 11.03
N PHE A 279 -28.20 10.63 10.81
CA PHE A 279 -29.37 11.48 11.01
C PHE A 279 -30.54 11.05 10.10
N GLU A 280 -30.30 10.87 8.80
CA GLU A 280 -31.31 10.40 7.83
C GLU A 280 -31.89 9.02 8.21
N SER A 281 -31.07 8.11 8.75
CA SER A 281 -31.55 6.80 9.21
C SER A 281 -32.46 6.88 10.44
N GLN A 282 -32.28 7.91 11.28
CA GLN A 282 -33.07 8.16 12.49
C GLN A 282 -34.30 9.03 12.21
N LEU A 283 -34.39 9.65 11.03
CA LEU A 283 -35.45 10.59 10.67
C LEU A 283 -36.86 10.01 10.78
N PRO A 284 -37.15 8.79 10.28
CA PRO A 284 -38.52 8.26 10.33
C PRO A 284 -39.02 8.06 11.76
N ASP A 285 -38.15 7.56 12.64
CA ASP A 285 -38.45 7.39 14.07
C ASP A 285 -38.64 8.75 14.75
N THR A 286 -37.82 9.73 14.37
CA THR A 286 -37.91 11.12 14.86
C THR A 286 -39.24 11.77 14.48
N LEU A 287 -39.66 11.64 13.21
CA LEU A 287 -40.94 12.17 12.73
C LEU A 287 -42.13 11.44 13.38
N THR A 288 -41.99 10.15 13.69
CA THR A 288 -42.98 9.36 14.42
C THR A 288 -43.10 9.84 15.87
N LEU A 289 -41.98 10.16 16.53
CA LEU A 289 -41.99 10.73 17.88
C LEU A 289 -42.64 12.12 17.90
N LEU A 290 -42.38 12.95 16.88
CA LEU A 290 -43.06 14.24 16.72
C LEU A 290 -44.56 14.06 16.48
N SER A 291 -44.97 13.18 15.55
CA SER A 291 -46.38 12.96 15.22
C SER A 291 -47.17 12.46 16.42
N THR A 292 -46.63 11.49 17.16
CA THR A 292 -47.26 10.91 18.36
C THR A 292 -47.34 11.91 19.52
N SER A 293 -46.30 12.72 19.73
CA SER A 293 -46.29 13.82 20.70
C SER A 293 -47.37 14.86 20.40
N LEU A 294 -47.45 15.30 19.14
CA LEU A 294 -48.47 16.26 18.70
C LEU A 294 -49.89 15.67 18.82
N ARG A 295 -50.07 14.38 18.47
CA ARG A 295 -51.34 13.68 18.61
C ARG A 295 -51.75 13.52 20.09
N ALA A 296 -50.80 13.41 21.01
CA ALA A 296 -51.04 13.42 22.45
C ALA A 296 -51.40 14.82 23.00
N GLY A 297 -51.40 15.86 22.15
CA GLY A 297 -51.77 17.22 22.51
C GLY A 297 -50.58 18.09 22.95
N TYR A 298 -49.35 17.61 22.81
CA TYR A 298 -48.18 18.46 23.04
C TYR A 298 -48.07 19.55 21.98
N SER A 299 -47.59 20.72 22.39
CA SER A 299 -47.21 21.78 21.46
C SER A 299 -46.01 21.34 20.61
N LEU A 300 -45.80 21.97 19.45
CA LEU A 300 -44.66 21.65 18.59
C LEU A 300 -43.32 21.81 19.31
N LEU A 301 -43.17 22.81 20.19
CA LEU A 301 -41.96 22.98 20.99
C LEU A 301 -41.76 21.80 21.96
N GLN A 302 -42.81 21.37 22.66
CA GLN A 302 -42.73 20.22 23.56
C GLN A 302 -42.39 18.91 22.81
N ALA A 303 -42.94 18.73 21.62
CA ALA A 303 -42.60 17.59 20.76
C ALA A 303 -41.12 17.63 20.34
N VAL A 304 -40.59 18.81 19.99
CA VAL A 304 -39.17 19.01 19.66
C VAL A 304 -38.27 18.77 20.88
N GLU A 305 -38.71 19.15 22.09
CA GLU A 305 -38.01 18.84 23.34
C GLU A 305 -37.99 17.33 23.66
N ALA A 306 -39.08 16.61 23.36
CA ALA A 306 -39.13 15.16 23.48
C ALA A 306 -38.10 14.49 22.54
N VAL A 307 -38.03 14.91 21.27
CA VAL A 307 -37.00 14.43 20.35
C VAL A 307 -35.58 14.73 20.85
N ALA A 308 -35.34 15.94 21.36
CA ALA A 308 -34.03 16.33 21.87
C ALA A 308 -33.56 15.47 23.07
N SER A 309 -34.47 14.84 23.80
CA SER A 309 -34.18 14.05 25.00
C SER A 309 -34.22 12.54 24.77
N GLU A 310 -35.05 12.06 23.85
CA GLU A 310 -35.26 10.62 23.62
C GLU A 310 -34.51 10.08 22.40
N ALA A 311 -34.19 10.93 21.40
CA ALA A 311 -33.52 10.46 20.20
C ALA A 311 -32.04 10.09 20.48
N PRO A 312 -31.46 9.14 19.73
CA PRO A 312 -30.02 8.91 19.76
C PRO A 312 -29.24 10.07 19.11
N ASP A 313 -27.96 10.19 19.43
CA ASP A 313 -27.03 11.06 18.69
C ASP A 313 -26.88 10.57 17.23
N PRO A 314 -26.81 11.46 16.22
CA PRO A 314 -26.67 12.92 16.32
C PRO A 314 -27.99 13.71 16.42
N THR A 315 -29.16 13.05 16.31
CA THR A 315 -30.46 13.74 16.29
C THR A 315 -30.74 14.51 17.57
N ALA A 316 -30.56 13.89 18.74
CA ALA A 316 -30.77 14.57 20.02
C ALA A 316 -29.91 15.83 20.18
N ARG A 317 -28.66 15.78 19.71
CA ARG A 317 -27.74 16.92 19.76
C ARG A 317 -28.22 18.09 18.91
N GLU A 318 -28.64 17.83 17.68
CA GLU A 318 -29.09 18.88 16.77
C GLU A 318 -30.46 19.46 17.17
N PHE A 319 -31.38 18.62 17.63
CA PHE A 319 -32.66 19.07 18.19
C PHE A 319 -32.46 19.81 19.52
N GLY A 320 -31.51 19.40 20.37
CA GLY A 320 -31.15 20.11 21.59
C GLY A 320 -30.59 21.52 21.32
N ARG A 321 -29.79 21.67 20.26
CA ARG A 321 -29.36 23.00 19.78
C ARG A 321 -30.55 23.83 19.32
N ALA A 322 -31.49 23.25 18.56
CA ALA A 322 -32.71 23.93 18.15
C ALA A 322 -33.55 24.41 19.34
N VAL A 323 -33.75 23.55 20.35
CA VAL A 323 -34.45 23.91 21.60
C VAL A 323 -33.77 25.10 22.29
N ALA A 324 -32.43 25.10 22.37
CA ALA A 324 -31.69 26.21 22.96
C ALA A 324 -31.88 27.51 22.17
N GLU A 325 -31.83 27.46 20.83
CA GLU A 325 -32.08 28.63 19.96
C GLU A 325 -33.52 29.14 20.11
N ILE A 326 -34.51 28.24 20.20
CA ILE A 326 -35.92 28.61 20.37
C ILE A 326 -36.14 29.29 21.73
N ARG A 327 -35.53 28.78 22.79
CA ARG A 327 -35.58 29.40 24.13
C ARG A 327 -34.91 30.77 24.18
N LEU A 328 -33.98 31.05 23.27
CA LEU A 328 -33.35 32.36 23.08
C LEU A 328 -34.18 33.30 22.18
N GLY A 329 -35.38 32.90 21.76
CA GLY A 329 -36.31 33.73 21.00
C GLY A 329 -36.38 33.44 19.50
N ARG A 330 -35.68 32.41 19.00
CA ARG A 330 -35.86 31.96 17.61
C ARG A 330 -37.24 31.32 17.44
N GLN A 331 -37.86 31.51 16.29
CA GLN A 331 -39.11 30.80 15.98
C GLN A 331 -38.88 29.29 15.89
N VAL A 332 -39.88 28.49 16.27
CA VAL A 332 -39.79 27.01 16.28
C VAL A 332 -39.38 26.46 14.92
N VAL A 333 -40.02 26.90 13.83
CA VAL A 333 -39.67 26.47 12.47
C VAL A 333 -38.27 26.94 12.08
N GLY A 334 -37.90 28.18 12.39
CA GLY A 334 -36.53 28.65 12.15
C GLY A 334 -35.47 27.82 12.89
N GLY A 335 -35.77 27.29 14.08
CA GLY A 335 -34.90 26.36 14.79
C GLY A 335 -34.75 25.01 14.07
N LEU A 336 -35.84 24.51 13.49
CA LEU A 336 -35.84 23.26 12.70
C LEU A 336 -35.16 23.44 11.33
N GLU A 337 -35.31 24.59 10.67
CA GLU A 337 -34.51 24.96 9.50
C GLU A 337 -33.02 24.94 9.81
N GLY A 338 -32.62 25.48 10.97
CA GLY A 338 -31.24 25.41 11.43
C GLY A 338 -30.73 23.97 11.60
N VAL A 339 -31.60 23.03 11.98
CA VAL A 339 -31.25 21.60 12.02
C VAL A 339 -31.10 21.02 10.61
N ALA A 340 -31.99 21.38 9.69
CA ALA A 340 -31.90 20.95 8.28
C ALA A 340 -30.60 21.44 7.64
N ASP A 341 -30.23 22.70 7.85
CA ASP A 341 -29.01 23.31 7.31
C ASP A 341 -27.74 22.65 7.88
N ARG A 342 -27.70 22.43 9.21
CA ARG A 342 -26.54 21.82 9.87
C ARG A 342 -26.35 20.35 9.51
N THR A 343 -27.44 19.60 9.39
CA THR A 343 -27.40 18.17 9.04
C THR A 343 -27.25 17.95 7.53
N GLY A 344 -27.62 18.94 6.71
CA GLY A 344 -27.64 18.84 5.26
C GLY A 344 -28.59 17.75 4.73
N SER A 345 -29.60 17.38 5.51
CA SER A 345 -30.56 16.33 5.16
C SER A 345 -31.71 16.93 4.34
N GLU A 346 -31.74 16.57 3.06
CA GLU A 346 -32.80 17.02 2.15
C GLU A 346 -34.19 16.53 2.62
N ASP A 347 -34.32 15.25 2.99
CA ASP A 347 -35.56 14.67 3.52
C ASP A 347 -36.10 15.47 4.73
N PHE A 348 -35.22 15.96 5.61
CA PHE A 348 -35.64 16.79 6.73
C PHE A 348 -36.03 18.21 6.32
N THR A 349 -35.35 18.82 5.34
CA THR A 349 -35.79 20.09 4.74
C THR A 349 -37.22 20.00 4.22
N TRP A 350 -37.57 18.91 3.52
CA TRP A 350 -38.94 18.65 3.07
C TRP A 350 -39.92 18.51 4.24
N ALA A 351 -39.52 17.83 5.31
CA ALA A 351 -40.35 17.70 6.51
C ALA A 351 -40.58 19.05 7.20
N VAL A 352 -39.55 19.90 7.33
CA VAL A 352 -39.67 21.26 7.90
C VAL A 352 -40.58 22.14 7.05
N MET A 353 -40.46 22.08 5.73
CA MET A 353 -41.35 22.80 4.81
C MET A 353 -42.81 22.35 4.97
N ALA A 354 -43.05 21.05 5.11
CA ALA A 354 -44.39 20.52 5.38
C ALA A 354 -44.94 21.02 6.73
N ILE A 355 -44.10 21.11 7.77
CA ILE A 355 -44.47 21.67 9.07
C ILE A 355 -44.85 23.15 8.94
N GLU A 356 -44.05 23.92 8.20
CA GLU A 356 -44.29 25.34 7.98
C GLU A 356 -45.62 25.60 7.29
N ILE A 357 -45.83 24.96 6.13
CA ILE A 357 -47.08 25.05 5.35
C ILE A 357 -48.28 24.66 6.21
N GLN A 358 -48.20 23.54 6.91
CA GLN A 358 -49.35 23.04 7.69
C GLN A 358 -49.69 23.96 8.87
N ARG A 359 -48.68 24.64 9.45
CA ARG A 359 -48.87 25.59 10.54
C ARG A 359 -49.50 26.90 10.05
N GLU A 360 -49.18 27.35 8.84
CA GLU A 360 -49.81 28.53 8.22
C GLU A 360 -51.25 28.26 7.79
N VAL A 361 -51.50 27.09 7.20
CA VAL A 361 -52.83 26.69 6.71
C VAL A 361 -53.75 26.21 7.84
N GLY A 362 -53.18 25.85 9.01
CA GLY A 362 -53.93 25.49 10.21
C GLY A 362 -54.46 24.05 10.22
N GLY A 363 -53.80 23.13 9.52
CA GLY A 363 -54.23 21.73 9.43
C GLY A 363 -53.66 20.82 10.54
N ASN A 364 -53.97 19.52 10.46
CA ASN A 364 -53.47 18.53 11.42
C ASN A 364 -51.99 18.19 11.17
N LEU A 365 -51.09 18.82 11.93
CA LEU A 365 -49.66 18.58 11.83
C LEU A 365 -49.27 17.13 12.16
N SER A 366 -49.95 16.51 13.11
CA SER A 366 -49.66 15.13 13.49
C SER A 366 -49.90 14.14 12.34
N GLU A 367 -50.92 14.39 11.52
CA GLU A 367 -51.27 13.55 10.37
C GLU A 367 -50.28 13.71 9.20
N VAL A 368 -49.88 14.95 8.91
CA VAL A 368 -48.86 15.22 7.87
C VAL A 368 -47.53 14.59 8.25
N LEU A 369 -47.07 14.80 9.50
CA LEU A 369 -45.82 14.19 9.96
C LEU A 369 -45.87 12.67 9.98
N GLN A 370 -47.01 12.07 10.36
CA GLN A 370 -47.20 10.63 10.29
C GLN A 370 -47.09 10.11 8.86
N THR A 371 -47.73 10.79 7.90
CA THR A 371 -47.69 10.42 6.48
C THR A 371 -46.26 10.47 5.93
N VAL A 372 -45.48 11.50 6.30
CA VAL A 372 -44.06 11.59 5.92
C VAL A 372 -43.25 10.47 6.56
N ALA A 373 -43.43 10.21 7.86
CA ALA A 373 -42.74 9.13 8.57
C ALA A 373 -43.01 7.75 7.96
N ASP A 374 -44.29 7.45 7.68
CA ASP A 374 -44.71 6.18 7.07
C ASP A 374 -44.14 6.02 5.66
N THR A 375 -44.15 7.09 4.86
CA THR A 375 -43.56 7.10 3.51
C THR A 375 -42.05 6.82 3.56
N MET A 376 -41.34 7.45 4.50
CA MET A 376 -39.90 7.24 4.67
C MET A 376 -39.58 5.82 5.18
N LEU A 377 -40.37 5.29 6.10
CA LEU A 377 -40.26 3.90 6.57
C LEU A 377 -40.46 2.90 5.43
N GLN A 378 -41.48 3.11 4.58
CA GLN A 378 -41.72 2.30 3.39
C GLN A 378 -40.52 2.38 2.42
N ARG A 379 -40.00 3.58 2.16
CA ARG A 379 -38.82 3.77 1.29
C ARG A 379 -37.57 3.09 1.84
N ASN A 380 -37.34 3.15 3.15
CA ASN A 380 -36.22 2.47 3.80
C ASN A 380 -36.36 0.93 3.73
N ARG A 381 -37.56 0.40 3.89
CA ARG A 381 -37.85 -1.04 3.72
C ARG A 381 -37.58 -1.48 2.28
N LEU A 382 -38.11 -0.74 1.30
CA LEU A 382 -37.87 -0.99 -0.12
C LEU A 382 -36.36 -0.95 -0.46
N ARG A 383 -35.63 0.05 0.03
CA ARG A 383 -34.17 0.12 -0.14
C ARG A 383 -33.46 -1.08 0.49
N GLY A 384 -33.90 -1.54 1.66
CA GLY A 384 -33.40 -2.74 2.32
C GLY A 384 -33.62 -4.00 1.49
N GLU A 385 -34.83 -4.16 0.94
CA GLU A 385 -35.21 -5.28 0.09
C GLU A 385 -34.43 -5.27 -1.24
N VAL A 386 -34.35 -4.13 -1.91
CA VAL A 386 -33.53 -3.94 -3.11
C VAL A 386 -32.06 -4.27 -2.83
N LYS A 387 -31.51 -3.82 -1.69
CA LYS A 387 -30.13 -4.14 -1.32
C LYS A 387 -29.91 -5.63 -1.06
N ALA A 388 -30.90 -6.31 -0.48
CA ALA A 388 -30.84 -7.76 -0.26
C ALA A 388 -30.92 -8.52 -1.59
N LEU A 389 -31.86 -8.17 -2.47
CA LEU A 389 -32.05 -8.78 -3.78
C LEU A 389 -30.84 -8.55 -4.70
N THR A 390 -30.23 -7.37 -4.66
CA THR A 390 -29.04 -7.05 -5.46
C THR A 390 -27.74 -7.61 -4.89
N ALA A 391 -27.74 -8.13 -3.65
CA ALA A 391 -26.53 -8.65 -3.01
C ALA A 391 -25.90 -9.81 -3.79
N GLU A 392 -26.72 -10.72 -4.32
CA GLU A 392 -26.26 -11.87 -5.11
C GLU A 392 -25.57 -11.42 -6.40
N GLY A 393 -26.18 -10.49 -7.13
CA GLY A 393 -25.60 -9.89 -8.34
C GLY A 393 -24.30 -9.16 -8.04
N ARG A 394 -24.22 -8.44 -6.91
CA ARG A 394 -23.00 -7.74 -6.47
C ARG A 394 -21.85 -8.68 -6.12
N ILE A 395 -22.14 -9.78 -5.41
CA ILE A 395 -21.14 -10.79 -5.07
C ILE A 395 -20.62 -11.45 -6.35
N SER A 396 -21.51 -11.82 -7.26
CA SER A 396 -21.14 -12.42 -8.55
C SER A 396 -20.27 -11.47 -9.38
N ALA A 397 -20.66 -10.20 -9.48
CA ALA A 397 -19.88 -9.16 -10.15
C ALA A 397 -18.49 -8.98 -9.52
N PHE A 398 -18.40 -9.00 -8.18
CA PHE A 398 -17.13 -8.91 -7.47
C PHE A 398 -16.22 -10.11 -7.76
N VAL A 399 -16.76 -11.33 -7.73
CA VAL A 399 -16.01 -12.55 -8.07
C VAL A 399 -15.48 -12.49 -9.50
N LEU A 400 -16.34 -12.20 -10.49
CA LEU A 400 -15.92 -12.08 -11.89
C LEU A 400 -14.89 -10.97 -12.10
N ALA A 401 -15.08 -9.80 -11.48
CA ALA A 401 -14.14 -8.69 -11.58
C ALA A 401 -12.78 -9.02 -10.95
N SER A 402 -12.76 -9.83 -9.90
CA SER A 402 -11.52 -10.24 -9.21
C SER A 402 -10.73 -11.33 -9.94
N LEU A 403 -11.40 -12.13 -10.78
CA LEU A 403 -10.85 -13.34 -11.41
C LEU A 403 -9.57 -13.06 -12.23
N PRO A 404 -9.50 -12.03 -13.10
CA PRO A 404 -8.28 -11.73 -13.86
C PRO A 404 -7.09 -11.41 -12.98
N PHE A 405 -7.31 -10.70 -11.86
CA PHE A 405 -6.26 -10.33 -10.91
C PHE A 405 -5.80 -11.53 -10.09
N ALA A 406 -6.76 -12.36 -9.65
CA ALA A 406 -6.47 -13.60 -8.93
C ALA A 406 -5.67 -14.57 -9.83
N LEU A 407 -6.08 -14.73 -11.08
CA LEU A 407 -5.38 -15.57 -12.06
C LEU A 407 -4.00 -15.02 -12.38
N PHE A 408 -3.87 -13.71 -12.58
CA PHE A 408 -2.57 -13.06 -12.79
C PHE A 408 -1.63 -13.27 -11.59
N GLY A 409 -2.13 -13.08 -10.38
CA GLY A 409 -1.37 -13.35 -9.15
C GLY A 409 -0.97 -14.81 -9.03
N PHE A 410 -1.91 -15.74 -9.22
CA PHE A 410 -1.65 -17.17 -9.19
C PHE A 410 -0.59 -17.60 -10.20
N LEU A 411 -0.68 -17.11 -11.44
CA LEU A 411 0.30 -17.39 -12.49
C LEU A 411 1.66 -16.77 -12.17
N TYR A 412 1.69 -15.59 -11.54
CA TYR A 412 2.93 -14.95 -11.11
C TYR A 412 3.67 -15.77 -10.05
N LEU A 413 2.94 -16.36 -9.09
CA LEU A 413 3.54 -17.24 -8.07
C LEU A 413 3.90 -18.63 -8.61
N SER A 414 3.05 -19.20 -9.48
CA SER A 414 3.21 -20.59 -9.92
C SER A 414 4.15 -20.74 -11.10
N ASN A 415 4.15 -19.79 -12.05
CA ASN A 415 4.98 -19.85 -13.25
C ASN A 415 5.35 -18.43 -13.74
N PRO A 416 6.39 -17.80 -13.14
CA PRO A 416 6.78 -16.44 -13.47
C PRO A 416 7.35 -16.29 -14.90
N GLU A 417 7.87 -17.37 -15.50
CA GLU A 417 8.36 -17.35 -16.88
C GLU A 417 7.22 -17.11 -17.89
N TYR A 418 6.02 -17.61 -17.60
CA TYR A 418 4.84 -17.40 -18.46
C TYR A 418 4.42 -15.94 -18.56
N LEU A 419 4.55 -15.16 -17.47
CA LEU A 419 4.18 -13.74 -17.44
C LEU A 419 5.32 -12.82 -17.89
N GLN A 420 6.54 -13.34 -18.04
CA GLN A 420 7.72 -12.54 -18.37
C GLN A 420 7.57 -11.73 -19.69
N PRO A 421 7.03 -12.28 -20.80
CA PRO A 421 6.79 -11.54 -22.03
C PRO A 421 5.79 -10.38 -21.85
N LEU A 422 4.84 -10.54 -20.94
CA LEU A 422 3.78 -9.56 -20.69
C LEU A 422 4.33 -8.28 -20.03
N ILE A 423 5.39 -8.40 -19.23
CA ILE A 423 6.02 -7.28 -18.52
C ILE A 423 7.30 -6.76 -19.19
N SER A 424 7.95 -7.55 -20.04
CA SER A 424 9.21 -7.18 -20.69
C SER A 424 9.04 -6.62 -22.10
N GLN A 425 8.00 -7.02 -22.84
CA GLN A 425 7.78 -6.60 -24.22
C GLN A 425 6.73 -5.49 -24.35
N LEU A 426 6.91 -4.58 -25.31
CA LEU A 426 5.96 -3.48 -25.59
C LEU A 426 4.56 -3.99 -25.93
N THR A 427 4.47 -5.11 -26.67
CA THR A 427 3.21 -5.81 -26.99
C THR A 427 2.48 -6.29 -25.73
N GLY A 428 3.22 -6.73 -24.72
CA GLY A 428 2.69 -7.12 -23.41
C GLY A 428 2.07 -5.94 -22.65
N TRP A 429 2.72 -4.78 -22.65
CA TRP A 429 2.18 -3.55 -22.06
C TRP A 429 0.91 -3.06 -22.78
N ILE A 430 0.87 -3.17 -24.12
CA ILE A 430 -0.33 -2.83 -24.90
C ILE A 430 -1.47 -3.79 -24.55
N ALA A 431 -1.21 -5.10 -24.48
CA ALA A 431 -2.21 -6.10 -24.11
C ALA A 431 -2.75 -5.89 -22.69
N LEU A 432 -1.88 -5.55 -21.73
CA LEU A 432 -2.28 -5.17 -20.37
C LEU A 432 -3.12 -3.89 -20.34
N GLY A 433 -2.75 -2.89 -21.15
CA GLY A 433 -3.52 -1.65 -21.28
C GLY A 433 -4.93 -1.90 -21.81
N VAL A 434 -5.05 -2.64 -22.91
CA VAL A 434 -6.35 -3.01 -23.50
C VAL A 434 -7.16 -3.87 -22.53
N GLY A 435 -6.54 -4.87 -21.90
CA GLY A 435 -7.20 -5.70 -20.89
C GLY A 435 -7.70 -4.89 -19.69
N GLY A 436 -6.90 -3.94 -19.21
CA GLY A 436 -7.29 -3.03 -18.13
C GLY A 436 -8.49 -2.14 -18.50
N ILE A 437 -8.52 -1.61 -19.73
CA ILE A 437 -9.66 -0.83 -20.23
C ILE A 437 -10.92 -1.68 -20.31
N LEU A 438 -10.83 -2.91 -20.81
CA LEU A 438 -11.97 -3.83 -20.89
C LEU A 438 -12.50 -4.21 -19.51
N ILE A 439 -11.61 -4.47 -18.55
CA ILE A 439 -11.99 -4.73 -17.15
C ILE A 439 -12.68 -3.50 -16.55
N ALA A 440 -12.12 -2.30 -16.75
CA ALA A 440 -12.71 -1.07 -16.25
C ALA A 440 -14.10 -0.80 -16.86
N ALA A 441 -14.26 -1.03 -18.17
CA ALA A 441 -15.55 -0.93 -18.86
C ALA A 441 -16.56 -1.96 -18.32
N GLY A 442 -16.12 -3.19 -18.08
CA GLY A 442 -16.95 -4.24 -17.48
C GLY A 442 -17.41 -3.88 -16.06
N ILE A 443 -16.49 -3.42 -15.22
CA ILE A 443 -16.82 -2.93 -13.86
C ILE A 443 -17.79 -1.76 -13.92
N PHE A 444 -17.59 -0.81 -14.85
CA PHE A 444 -18.47 0.33 -15.04
C PHE A 444 -19.89 -0.09 -15.44
N TRP A 445 -20.04 -1.01 -16.40
CA TRP A 445 -21.35 -1.54 -16.78
C TRP A 445 -22.01 -2.31 -15.65
N MET A 446 -21.26 -3.15 -14.93
CA MET A 446 -21.80 -3.87 -13.77
C MET A 446 -22.25 -2.92 -12.66
N ALA A 447 -21.47 -1.88 -12.36
CA ALA A 447 -21.85 -0.86 -11.37
C ALA A 447 -23.15 -0.15 -11.76
N LYS A 448 -23.34 0.14 -13.06
CA LYS A 448 -24.53 0.82 -13.56
C LYS A 448 -25.78 -0.08 -13.60
N ILE A 449 -25.62 -1.37 -13.86
CA ILE A 449 -26.75 -2.33 -13.85
C ILE A 449 -27.24 -2.61 -12.44
N VAL A 450 -26.33 -2.58 -11.46
CA VAL A 450 -26.63 -2.86 -10.04
C VAL A 450 -27.24 -1.66 -9.31
N ASP A 451 -27.00 -0.45 -9.80
CA ASP A 451 -27.53 0.77 -9.18
C ASP A 451 -29.03 0.91 -9.51
N ILE A 452 -29.87 0.59 -8.52
CA ILE A 452 -31.32 0.72 -8.62
C ILE A 452 -31.71 1.93 -7.77
N GLU A 453 -32.15 3.00 -8.43
CA GLU A 453 -32.72 4.17 -7.76
C GLU A 453 -34.10 3.82 -7.19
N VAL A 454 -34.32 4.13 -5.91
CA VAL A 454 -35.55 3.87 -5.12
C VAL A 454 -36.10 5.15 -4.51
#